data_AF-A0A1W2TW28-F1
#
_entry.id   AF-A0A1W2TW28-F1
#
_cell.length_a   1.000
_cell.length_b   1.000
_cell.length_c   1.000
_cell.angle_alpha   90.00
_cell.angle_beta   90.00
_cell.angle_gamma   90.00
#
_symmetry.space_group_name_H-M   'P 1'
#
loop_
_entity.id
_entity.type
_entity.pdbx_description
1 polymer ?
#
loop_
_entity_poly.entity_id
_entity_poly.type
_entity_poly.pdbx_seq_one_letter_code
_entity_poly.pdbx_strand_id
1 'polypeptide(L)'
;MFRARANRTKALFVSKLGLIKRPYSNYYQPLPRVPLLGPALWSVAACSTIYLGCAAYDVYRDTQRARLERSRWPHYKQPQDPTFEDLERLADRRSTSTASHYIGGTTADAERLTVGVMSLAAGVHLATRAVPTLAGHFMHTPALSGNYSLLTSVFGHAGLLHLGFNMYGMLQLIPSAARCPTFRDNSAHLSAFYLSAGILSSLASHATAVWPERSIYRPTLGASGALLALFGIVGISYPDIQVGVLLIPGSFPIANVMACVALFDAIGLFVRYPYISLAHSAHLSGLALGVVYARYCDNQKIWRTSRKTAFRAMRSLGVI
;
A
#
# COMPACT_ATOMS: atom_id res chain seq x y z
N MET A 1 52.28 53.44 -52.49
CA MET A 1 51.96 53.65 -53.92
C MET A 1 51.57 52.29 -54.52
N PHE A 2 50.35 52.21 -55.06
CA PHE A 2 49.51 51.06 -55.42
C PHE A 2 50.16 49.75 -55.93
N ARG A 3 49.69 48.59 -55.41
CA ARG A 3 48.80 47.66 -56.16
C ARG A 3 48.25 46.51 -55.30
N ALA A 4 47.03 46.12 -55.66
CA ALA A 4 46.05 45.38 -54.87
C ALA A 4 46.23 43.85 -54.86
N ARG A 5 45.79 43.24 -53.75
CA ARG A 5 45.40 41.82 -53.64
C ARG A 5 43.95 41.64 -54.11
N ALA A 6 43.65 40.57 -54.84
CA ALA A 6 42.58 39.61 -54.51
C ALA A 6 42.35 38.56 -55.62
N ASN A 7 41.94 37.37 -55.14
CA ASN A 7 41.14 36.32 -55.77
C ASN A 7 41.78 35.36 -56.79
N ARG A 8 42.10 34.16 -56.29
CA ARG A 8 42.15 32.92 -57.07
C ARG A 8 40.74 32.35 -57.23
N THR A 9 40.35 32.16 -58.48
CA THR A 9 39.12 31.49 -58.93
C THR A 9 39.28 29.97 -58.92
N LYS A 10 38.30 29.33 -58.29
CA LYS A 10 37.62 28.07 -58.67
C LYS A 10 38.45 26.97 -59.36
N ALA A 11 38.80 25.94 -58.60
CA ALA A 11 38.93 24.58 -59.12
C ALA A 11 37.74 23.75 -58.60
N LEU A 12 36.90 23.31 -59.53
CA LEU A 12 35.85 22.30 -59.32
C LEU A 12 36.51 20.97 -58.97
N PHE A 13 36.36 20.52 -57.72
CA PHE A 13 36.68 19.16 -57.32
C PHE A 13 35.39 18.35 -57.26
N VAL A 14 35.20 17.50 -58.27
CA VAL A 14 34.25 16.39 -58.22
C VAL A 14 34.86 15.35 -57.28
N SER A 15 34.37 15.25 -56.05
CA SER A 15 34.66 14.11 -55.17
C SER A 15 33.40 13.25 -55.02
N LYS A 16 33.60 11.97 -55.32
CA LYS A 16 32.60 10.90 -55.32
C LYS A 16 31.77 10.90 -54.03
N LEU A 17 30.45 10.82 -54.16
CA LEU A 17 29.55 10.42 -53.08
C LEU A 17 29.89 8.97 -52.70
N GLY A 18 30.83 8.79 -51.78
CA GLY A 18 30.99 7.54 -51.06
C GLY A 18 29.75 7.35 -50.21
N LEU A 19 28.90 6.39 -50.58
CA LEU A 19 27.85 5.87 -49.71
C LEU A 19 28.53 5.43 -48.41
N ILE A 20 28.43 6.27 -47.37
CA ILE A 20 28.76 5.89 -46.01
C ILE A 20 27.74 4.80 -45.66
N LYS A 21 28.11 3.53 -45.87
CA LYS A 21 27.46 2.41 -45.22
C LYS A 21 27.71 2.60 -43.72
N ARG A 22 26.82 3.32 -43.05
CA ARG A 22 26.75 3.31 -41.59
C ARG A 22 26.51 1.84 -41.23
N PRO A 23 27.40 1.17 -40.49
CA PRO A 23 27.04 -0.11 -39.93
C PRO A 23 25.85 0.17 -39.03
N TYR A 24 24.69 -0.41 -39.35
CA TYR A 24 23.62 -0.58 -38.38
C TYR A 24 24.16 -1.53 -37.33
N SER A 25 24.89 -0.97 -36.36
CA SER A 25 25.22 -1.68 -35.14
C SER A 25 23.89 -1.97 -34.46
N ASN A 26 23.51 -3.25 -34.45
CA ASN A 26 22.47 -3.76 -33.57
C ASN A 26 22.93 -3.57 -32.11
N TYR A 27 22.84 -2.35 -31.59
CA TYR A 27 22.97 -2.07 -30.16
C TYR A 27 21.70 -2.57 -29.47
N TYR A 28 21.53 -3.89 -29.41
CA TYR A 28 20.70 -4.48 -28.37
C TYR A 28 21.42 -4.23 -27.04
N GLN A 29 21.10 -3.11 -26.38
CA GLN A 29 21.45 -2.97 -24.97
C GLN A 29 20.58 -3.98 -24.20
N PRO A 30 21.18 -4.91 -23.45
CA PRO A 30 20.40 -5.81 -22.61
C PRO A 30 19.63 -4.95 -21.59
N LEU A 31 18.35 -5.27 -21.40
CA LEU A 31 17.54 -4.64 -20.37
C LEU A 31 18.26 -4.71 -19.01
N PRO A 32 18.26 -3.64 -18.21
CA PRO A 32 18.89 -3.66 -16.90
C PRO A 32 18.25 -4.73 -16.01
N ARG A 33 19.08 -5.33 -15.15
CA ARG A 33 18.60 -6.31 -14.16
C ARG A 33 17.71 -5.59 -13.15
N VAL A 34 16.55 -6.16 -12.87
CA VAL A 34 15.66 -5.70 -11.80
C VAL A 34 16.16 -6.29 -10.47
N PRO A 35 16.54 -5.45 -9.48
CA PRO A 35 17.06 -5.94 -8.22
C PRO A 35 15.93 -6.51 -7.35
N LEU A 36 15.96 -7.80 -6.99
CA LEU A 36 14.89 -8.39 -6.14
C LEU A 36 15.23 -8.35 -4.65
N LEU A 37 16.50 -8.59 -4.30
CA LEU A 37 16.92 -8.73 -2.89
C LEU A 37 16.79 -7.41 -2.12
N GLY A 38 17.23 -6.29 -2.71
CA GLY A 38 17.18 -4.97 -2.07
C GLY A 38 15.74 -4.55 -1.71
N PRO A 39 14.81 -4.51 -2.67
CA PRO A 39 13.38 -4.31 -2.44
C PRO A 39 12.79 -5.25 -1.39
N ALA A 40 13.09 -6.55 -1.45
CA ALA A 40 12.56 -7.51 -0.48
C ALA A 40 13.02 -7.23 0.96
N LEU A 41 14.33 -7.03 1.17
CA LEU A 41 14.88 -6.69 2.48
C LEU A 41 14.32 -5.37 3.00
N TRP A 42 14.18 -4.37 2.13
CA TRP A 42 13.58 -3.09 2.48
C TRP A 42 12.12 -3.25 2.90
N SER A 43 11.33 -4.04 2.16
CA SER A 43 9.93 -4.30 2.51
C SER A 43 9.78 -5.00 3.87
N VAL A 44 10.63 -5.98 4.17
CA VAL A 44 10.64 -6.65 5.50
C VAL A 44 10.94 -5.64 6.61
N ALA A 45 11.97 -4.81 6.43
CA ALA A 45 12.33 -3.78 7.42
C ALA A 45 11.24 -2.72 7.59
N ALA A 46 10.64 -2.25 6.49
CA ALA A 46 9.58 -1.26 6.49
C ALA A 46 8.30 -1.80 7.15
N CYS A 47 7.85 -3.00 6.78
CA CYS A 47 6.67 -3.63 7.39
C CYS A 47 6.89 -3.90 8.88
N SER A 48 8.08 -4.36 9.28
CA SER A 48 8.42 -4.58 10.69
C SER A 48 8.39 -3.28 11.50
N THR A 49 8.95 -2.20 10.94
CA THR A 49 8.92 -0.86 11.55
C THR A 49 7.50 -0.34 11.69
N ILE A 50 6.68 -0.49 10.65
CA ILE A 50 5.27 -0.08 10.66
C ILE A 50 4.49 -0.84 11.74
N TYR A 51 4.62 -2.17 11.78
CA TYR A 51 3.93 -2.99 12.77
C TYR A 51 4.37 -2.67 14.20
N LEU A 52 5.66 -2.55 14.46
CA LEU A 52 6.17 -2.22 15.80
C LEU A 52 5.80 -0.79 16.21
N GLY A 53 5.85 0.17 15.28
CA GLY A 53 5.48 1.56 15.54
C GLY A 53 3.99 1.71 15.85
N CYS A 54 3.11 1.11 15.04
CA CYS A 54 1.67 1.10 15.32
C CYS A 54 1.35 0.36 16.63
N ALA A 55 2.02 -0.76 16.90
CA ALA A 55 1.84 -1.52 18.14
C ALA A 55 2.30 -0.71 19.37
N ALA A 56 3.42 0.02 19.27
CA ALA A 56 3.90 0.91 20.33
C ALA A 56 2.91 2.06 20.60
N TYR A 57 2.38 2.67 19.54
CA TYR A 57 1.35 3.71 19.67
C TYR A 57 0.09 3.16 20.37
N ASP A 58 -0.35 1.97 20.00
CA ASP A 58 -1.55 1.36 20.56
C ASP A 58 -1.35 0.95 22.04
N VAL A 59 -0.20 0.37 22.38
CA VAL A 59 0.19 0.05 23.76
C VAL A 59 0.30 1.33 24.61
N TYR A 60 0.90 2.39 24.08
CA TYR A 60 0.97 3.68 24.76
C TYR A 60 -0.43 4.21 25.07
N ARG A 61 -1.31 4.22 24.08
CA ARG A 61 -2.70 4.68 24.21
C ARG A 61 -3.47 3.86 25.25
N ASP A 62 -3.33 2.54 25.23
CA ASP A 62 -3.97 1.65 26.19
C ASP A 62 -3.43 1.84 27.61
N THR A 63 -2.12 2.07 27.76
CA THR A 63 -1.48 2.37 29.06
C THR A 63 -2.01 3.68 29.66
N GLN A 64 -2.07 4.75 28.86
CA GLN A 64 -2.60 6.03 29.33
C GLN A 64 -4.06 5.91 29.77
N ARG A 65 -4.88 5.15 29.03
CA ARG A 65 -6.27 4.88 29.41
C ARG A 65 -6.37 4.06 30.70
N ALA A 66 -5.55 3.02 30.85
CA ALA A 66 -5.52 2.21 32.08
C ALA A 66 -5.16 3.07 33.31
N ARG A 67 -4.20 4.00 33.17
CA ARG A 67 -3.83 4.96 34.22
C ARG A 67 -4.98 5.90 34.57
N LEU A 68 -5.72 6.41 33.58
CA LEU A 68 -6.88 7.29 33.77
C LEU A 68 -8.09 6.57 34.39
N GLU A 69 -8.38 5.34 33.98
CA GLU A 69 -9.45 4.53 34.57
C GLU A 69 -9.15 4.22 36.03
N ARG A 70 -7.89 3.97 36.38
CA ARG A 70 -7.46 3.73 37.76
C ARG A 70 -7.48 4.99 38.62
N SER A 71 -7.13 6.16 38.06
CA SER A 71 -7.19 7.42 38.81
C SER A 71 -8.61 7.84 39.18
N ARG A 72 -9.62 7.39 38.41
CA ARG A 72 -11.04 7.59 38.73
C ARG A 72 -11.55 6.79 39.93
N TRP A 73 -10.88 5.71 40.32
CA TRP A 73 -11.30 4.82 41.43
C TRP A 73 -10.20 4.65 42.49
N PRO A 74 -9.92 5.71 43.29
CA PRO A 74 -8.77 5.75 44.20
C PRO A 74 -8.86 4.79 45.41
N HIS A 75 -10.02 4.19 45.67
CA HIS A 75 -10.23 3.29 46.83
C HIS A 75 -9.55 1.91 46.71
N TYR A 76 -8.97 1.57 45.55
CA TYR A 76 -8.22 0.34 45.37
C TYR A 76 -6.71 0.61 45.50
N LYS A 77 -6.11 0.26 46.65
CA LYS A 77 -4.64 0.31 46.86
C LYS A 77 -3.94 -0.50 45.78
N GLN A 78 -3.31 0.10 44.77
CA GLN A 78 -2.26 -0.59 44.00
C GLN A 78 -1.28 0.38 43.30
N PRO A 79 0.02 0.36 43.68
CA PRO A 79 1.07 1.14 43.04
C PRO A 79 1.83 0.36 41.94
N GLN A 80 1.16 -0.48 41.14
CA GLN A 80 1.83 -1.25 40.07
C GLN A 80 1.32 -0.87 38.69
N ASP A 81 2.19 -0.38 37.80
CA ASP A 81 1.86 -0.11 36.39
C ASP A 81 1.17 -1.31 35.71
N PRO A 82 0.25 -1.06 34.75
CA PRO A 82 -0.53 -2.13 34.13
C PRO A 82 0.38 -3.16 33.47
N THR A 83 0.07 -4.44 33.68
CA THR A 83 0.77 -5.53 32.99
C THR A 83 0.31 -5.61 31.54
N PHE A 84 1.09 -6.31 30.70
CA PHE A 84 0.68 -6.55 29.31
C PHE A 84 -0.69 -7.23 29.22
N GLU A 85 -0.96 -8.22 30.08
CA GLU A 85 -2.24 -8.94 30.07
C GLU A 85 -3.40 -8.06 30.56
N ASP A 86 -3.15 -7.05 31.42
CA ASP A 86 -4.17 -6.06 31.78
C ASP A 86 -4.55 -5.20 30.57
N LEU A 87 -3.56 -4.79 29.75
CA LEU A 87 -3.81 -4.04 28.53
C LEU A 87 -4.57 -4.86 27.47
N GLU A 88 -4.26 -6.15 27.33
CA GLU A 88 -5.00 -7.04 26.42
C GLU A 88 -6.46 -7.20 26.86
N ARG A 89 -6.72 -7.39 28.17
CA ARG A 89 -8.09 -7.45 28.70
C ARG A 89 -8.86 -6.15 28.47
N LEU A 90 -8.22 -5.00 28.60
CA LEU A 90 -8.83 -3.70 28.31
C LEU A 90 -9.16 -3.54 26.82
N ALA A 91 -8.26 -3.99 25.93
CA ALA A 91 -8.49 -3.98 24.49
C ALA A 91 -9.67 -4.90 24.10
N ASP A 92 -9.74 -6.11 24.66
CA ASP A 92 -10.83 -7.05 24.40
C ASP A 92 -12.18 -6.52 24.89
N ARG A 93 -12.24 -5.96 26.13
CA ARG A 93 -13.46 -5.33 26.67
C ARG A 93 -13.98 -4.21 25.78
N ARG A 94 -13.07 -3.40 25.22
CA ARG A 94 -13.42 -2.32 24.30
C ARG A 94 -14.05 -2.85 23.03
N SER A 95 -13.42 -3.86 22.41
CA SER A 95 -13.98 -4.49 21.22
C SER A 95 -15.40 -5.02 21.47
N THR A 96 -15.63 -5.68 22.60
CA THR A 96 -16.98 -6.17 22.96
C THR A 96 -17.99 -5.06 23.21
N SER A 97 -17.57 -3.97 23.87
CA SER A 97 -18.44 -2.82 24.16
C SER A 97 -18.84 -2.09 22.88
N THR A 98 -17.87 -1.85 21.98
CA THR A 98 -18.10 -1.20 20.69
C THR A 98 -19.03 -2.02 19.81
N ALA A 99 -18.89 -3.35 19.78
CA ALA A 99 -19.80 -4.24 19.07
C ALA A 99 -21.25 -4.16 19.60
N SER A 100 -21.44 -3.95 20.90
CA SER A 100 -22.77 -3.89 21.52
C SER A 100 -23.50 -2.55 21.33
N HIS A 101 -22.77 -1.43 21.14
CA HIS A 101 -23.35 -0.09 21.07
C HIS A 101 -23.57 0.43 19.63
N TYR A 102 -22.94 -0.19 18.63
CA TYR A 102 -22.99 0.24 17.22
C TYR A 102 -23.59 -0.84 16.31
N ILE A 103 -24.86 -1.17 16.55
CA ILE A 103 -25.64 -2.00 15.62
C ILE A 103 -26.04 -1.08 14.43
N GLY A 104 -25.13 -0.93 13.46
CA GLY A 104 -25.38 -0.23 12.18
C GLY A 104 -24.46 0.94 11.82
N GLY A 105 -23.47 1.28 12.66
CA GLY A 105 -22.55 2.42 12.44
C GLY A 105 -21.07 2.04 12.28
N THR A 106 -20.23 3.02 11.93
CA THR A 106 -18.76 2.93 11.89
C THR A 106 -18.16 3.47 13.19
N THR A 107 -16.99 2.96 13.61
CA THR A 107 -16.31 3.53 14.78
C THR A 107 -15.62 4.83 14.41
N ALA A 108 -15.62 5.80 15.33
CA ALA A 108 -14.94 7.08 15.11
C ALA A 108 -13.46 6.91 14.75
N ASP A 109 -12.80 5.87 15.25
CA ASP A 109 -11.40 5.55 14.94
C ASP A 109 -11.24 5.03 13.48
N ALA A 110 -12.16 4.19 12.99
CA ALA A 110 -12.15 3.70 11.61
C ALA A 110 -12.52 4.81 10.61
N GLU A 111 -13.46 5.69 10.98
CA GLU A 111 -13.81 6.88 10.18
C GLU A 111 -12.62 7.83 10.05
N ARG A 112 -11.95 8.15 11.17
CA ARG A 112 -10.74 8.99 11.17
C ARG A 112 -9.63 8.39 10.31
N LEU A 113 -9.42 7.07 10.38
CA LEU A 113 -8.46 6.40 9.52
C LEU A 113 -8.84 6.53 8.05
N THR A 114 -10.11 6.28 7.71
CA THR A 114 -10.64 6.37 6.35
C THR A 114 -10.42 7.78 5.78
N VAL A 115 -10.89 8.81 6.50
CA VAL A 115 -10.73 10.22 6.12
C VAL A 115 -9.25 10.59 6.03
N GLY A 116 -8.41 10.14 6.96
CA GLY A 116 -6.98 10.41 6.96
C GLY A 116 -6.25 9.86 5.73
N VAL A 117 -6.49 8.60 5.38
CA VAL A 117 -5.89 7.96 4.19
C VAL A 117 -6.41 8.60 2.91
N MET A 118 -7.71 8.89 2.82
CA MET A 118 -8.31 9.59 1.68
C MET A 118 -7.73 11.00 1.51
N SER A 119 -7.61 11.76 2.60
CA SER A 119 -7.04 13.11 2.58
C SER A 119 -5.58 13.09 2.16
N LEU A 120 -4.80 12.12 2.62
CA LEU A 120 -3.41 11.94 2.20
C LEU A 120 -3.31 11.61 0.71
N ALA A 121 -4.11 10.68 0.20
CA ALA A 121 -4.11 10.32 -1.22
C ALA A 121 -4.59 11.48 -2.12
N ALA A 122 -5.60 12.24 -1.70
CA ALA A 122 -6.04 13.45 -2.39
C ALA A 122 -4.96 14.55 -2.38
N GLY A 123 -4.33 14.78 -1.23
CA GLY A 123 -3.22 15.74 -1.07
C GLY A 123 -2.03 15.40 -1.95
N VAL A 124 -1.62 14.13 -2.00
CA VAL A 124 -0.56 13.65 -2.90
C VAL A 124 -0.97 13.82 -4.36
N HIS A 125 -2.21 13.51 -4.72
CA HIS A 125 -2.70 13.73 -6.08
C HIS A 125 -2.61 15.21 -6.49
N LEU A 126 -3.08 16.13 -5.64
CA LEU A 126 -2.99 17.57 -5.88
C LEU A 126 -1.54 18.05 -5.95
N ALA A 127 -0.68 17.63 -5.02
CA ALA A 127 0.72 18.01 -4.98
C ALA A 127 1.47 17.58 -6.26
N THR A 128 1.22 16.37 -6.74
CA THR A 128 1.83 15.85 -7.98
C THR A 128 1.23 16.44 -9.27
N ARG A 129 0.10 17.16 -9.19
CA ARG A 129 -0.41 18.01 -10.29
C ARG A 129 0.19 19.42 -10.25
N ALA A 130 0.35 19.98 -9.06
CA ALA A 130 0.97 21.29 -8.87
C ALA A 130 2.48 21.26 -9.19
N VAL A 131 3.17 20.19 -8.81
CA VAL A 131 4.61 20.01 -9.02
C VAL A 131 4.84 18.64 -9.68
N PRO A 132 4.82 18.56 -11.03
CA PRO A 132 4.88 17.28 -11.75
C PRO A 132 6.12 16.43 -11.45
N THR A 133 7.24 17.05 -11.10
CA THR A 133 8.46 16.34 -10.71
C THR A 133 8.27 15.50 -9.43
N LEU A 134 7.32 15.85 -8.56
CA LEU A 134 6.99 15.04 -7.39
C LEU A 134 6.37 13.69 -7.75
N ALA A 135 5.77 13.54 -8.94
CA ALA A 135 5.10 12.32 -9.34
C ALA A 135 6.06 11.11 -9.32
N GLY A 136 7.34 11.32 -9.65
CA GLY A 136 8.39 10.29 -9.62
C GLY A 136 8.57 9.65 -8.23
N HIS A 137 8.30 10.40 -7.16
CA HIS A 137 8.40 9.91 -5.78
C HIS A 137 7.17 9.10 -5.34
N PHE A 138 6.06 9.17 -6.07
CA PHE A 138 4.80 8.45 -5.78
C PHE A 138 4.45 7.43 -6.87
N MET A 139 5.46 6.99 -7.63
CA MET A 139 5.35 5.89 -8.57
C MET A 139 6.52 4.92 -8.37
N HIS A 140 6.23 3.63 -8.51
CA HIS A 140 7.24 2.59 -8.42
C HIS A 140 7.53 2.04 -9.81
N THR A 141 8.76 2.22 -10.28
CA THR A 141 9.26 1.66 -11.54
C THR A 141 10.37 0.66 -11.21
N PRO A 142 10.21 -0.64 -11.52
CA PRO A 142 11.13 -1.70 -11.07
C PRO A 142 12.60 -1.47 -11.43
N ALA A 143 12.88 -0.92 -12.61
CA ALA A 143 14.24 -0.65 -13.07
C ALA A 143 14.84 0.67 -12.56
N LEU A 144 14.04 1.59 -12.02
CA LEU A 144 14.45 3.00 -11.83
C LEU A 144 14.22 3.56 -10.42
N SER A 145 13.17 3.14 -9.73
CA SER A 145 12.77 3.75 -8.47
C SER A 145 13.52 3.16 -7.28
N GLY A 146 13.86 4.00 -6.29
CA GLY A 146 14.40 3.53 -5.01
C GLY A 146 13.36 2.78 -4.17
N ASN A 147 13.80 1.91 -3.26
CA ASN A 147 12.91 0.99 -2.53
C ASN A 147 11.78 1.69 -1.73
N TYR A 148 11.98 2.94 -1.27
CA TYR A 148 10.93 3.71 -0.59
C TYR A 148 9.66 3.88 -1.43
N SER A 149 9.79 3.85 -2.76
CA SER A 149 8.66 3.95 -3.67
C SER A 149 7.69 2.76 -3.58
N LEU A 150 8.10 1.63 -3.01
CA LEU A 150 7.20 0.51 -2.72
C LEU A 150 6.08 0.92 -1.75
N LEU A 151 6.37 1.83 -0.82
CA LEU A 151 5.38 2.43 0.08
C LEU A 151 4.73 3.66 -0.54
N THR A 152 5.50 4.63 -1.01
CA THR A 152 4.92 5.91 -1.43
C THR A 152 4.03 5.78 -2.66
N SER A 153 4.27 4.81 -3.54
CA SER A 153 3.41 4.53 -4.70
C SER A 153 1.98 4.16 -4.31
N VAL A 154 1.74 3.66 -3.09
CA VAL A 154 0.40 3.37 -2.55
C VAL A 154 -0.47 4.64 -2.47
N PHE A 155 0.15 5.82 -2.36
CA PHE A 155 -0.55 7.10 -2.27
C PHE A 155 -0.63 7.86 -3.60
N GLY A 156 0.15 7.46 -4.61
CA GLY A 156 0.15 8.07 -5.93
C GLY A 156 -1.03 7.62 -6.79
N HIS A 157 -1.63 8.55 -7.55
CA HIS A 157 -2.74 8.23 -8.45
C HIS A 157 -2.56 8.92 -9.81
N ALA A 158 -2.71 8.14 -10.88
CA ALA A 158 -2.46 8.55 -12.27
C ALA A 158 -3.46 9.61 -12.80
N GLY A 159 -4.68 9.65 -12.26
CA GLY A 159 -5.74 10.55 -12.71
C GLY A 159 -6.94 10.55 -11.75
N LEU A 160 -7.89 11.45 -12.00
CA LEU A 160 -9.06 11.63 -11.13
C LEU A 160 -9.96 10.39 -11.05
N LEU A 161 -10.19 9.69 -12.16
CA LEU A 161 -10.97 8.45 -12.15
C LEU A 161 -10.29 7.38 -11.30
N HIS A 162 -8.98 7.18 -11.48
CA HIS A 162 -8.21 6.23 -10.69
C HIS A 162 -8.23 6.59 -9.20
N LEU A 163 -8.10 7.89 -8.86
CA LEU A 163 -8.28 8.36 -7.49
C LEU A 163 -9.70 8.05 -6.98
N GLY A 164 -10.73 8.37 -7.75
CA GLY A 164 -12.14 8.15 -7.39
C GLY A 164 -12.48 6.69 -7.10
N PHE A 165 -12.01 5.74 -7.92
CA PHE A 165 -12.17 4.31 -7.66
C PHE A 165 -11.51 3.89 -6.34
N ASN A 166 -10.31 4.38 -6.04
CA ASN A 166 -9.62 4.06 -4.79
C ASN A 166 -10.32 4.72 -3.59
N MET A 167 -10.81 5.96 -3.72
CA MET A 167 -11.58 6.64 -2.67
C MET A 167 -12.87 5.88 -2.35
N TYR A 168 -13.58 5.41 -3.37
CA TYR A 168 -14.76 4.57 -3.20
C TYR A 168 -14.40 3.26 -2.47
N GLY A 169 -13.33 2.59 -2.89
CA GLY A 169 -12.82 1.40 -2.20
C GLY A 169 -12.46 1.67 -0.74
N MET A 170 -11.80 2.80 -0.43
CA MET A 170 -11.46 3.19 0.94
C MET A 170 -12.73 3.36 1.81
N LEU A 171 -13.74 4.06 1.31
CA LEU A 171 -15.00 4.30 2.00
C LEU A 171 -15.74 2.99 2.33
N GLN A 172 -15.72 2.03 1.41
CA GLN A 172 -16.42 0.75 1.59
C GLN A 172 -15.62 -0.24 2.46
N LEU A 173 -14.30 -0.33 2.24
CA LEU A 173 -13.49 -1.43 2.73
C LEU A 173 -12.80 -1.14 4.06
N ILE A 174 -12.32 0.08 4.31
CA ILE A 174 -11.62 0.39 5.58
C ILE A 174 -12.55 0.19 6.79
N PRO A 175 -13.78 0.76 6.80
CA PRO A 175 -14.66 0.59 7.95
C PRO A 175 -15.20 -0.84 8.07
N SER A 176 -15.41 -1.54 6.94
CA SER A 176 -15.84 -2.94 6.94
C SER A 176 -14.74 -3.87 7.46
N ALA A 177 -13.48 -3.63 7.07
CA ALA A 177 -12.35 -4.36 7.59
C ALA A 177 -12.15 -4.11 9.09
N ALA A 178 -12.29 -2.87 9.57
CA ALA A 178 -12.13 -2.55 10.99
C ALA A 178 -13.00 -3.43 11.90
N ARG A 179 -14.23 -3.73 11.48
CA ARG A 179 -15.18 -4.59 12.21
C ARG A 179 -14.90 -6.08 12.12
N CYS A 180 -14.04 -6.52 11.19
CA CYS A 180 -13.71 -7.93 11.06
C CYS A 180 -13.03 -8.46 12.33
N PRO A 181 -13.20 -9.74 12.69
CA PRO A 181 -12.57 -10.36 13.87
C PRO A 181 -11.05 -10.22 13.88
N THR A 182 -10.44 -10.06 12.70
CA THR A 182 -9.03 -9.77 12.51
C THR A 182 -8.58 -8.50 13.22
N PHE A 183 -9.34 -7.41 13.12
CA PHE A 183 -8.93 -6.07 13.58
C PHE A 183 -9.65 -5.62 14.85
N ARG A 184 -10.87 -6.07 15.13
CA ARG A 184 -11.61 -5.76 16.39
C ARG A 184 -11.69 -4.25 16.69
N ASP A 185 -11.96 -3.45 15.66
CA ASP A 185 -11.97 -1.98 15.71
C ASP A 185 -10.65 -1.32 16.12
N ASN A 186 -9.53 -2.07 16.06
CA ASN A 186 -8.20 -1.54 16.32
C ASN A 186 -7.65 -0.83 15.08
N SER A 187 -7.81 0.49 15.03
CA SER A 187 -7.30 1.32 13.92
C SER A 187 -5.79 1.30 13.77
N ALA A 188 -5.01 1.09 14.83
CA ALA A 188 -3.56 0.98 14.76
C ALA A 188 -3.14 -0.33 14.06
N HIS A 189 -3.80 -1.45 14.40
CA HIS A 189 -3.62 -2.73 13.72
C HIS A 189 -4.02 -2.66 12.25
N LEU A 190 -5.20 -2.09 11.97
CA LEU A 190 -5.69 -1.91 10.61
C LEU A 190 -4.75 -1.03 9.77
N SER A 191 -4.23 0.05 10.34
CA SER A 191 -3.25 0.92 9.67
C SER A 191 -1.96 0.17 9.36
N ALA A 192 -1.44 -0.60 10.33
CA ALA A 192 -0.23 -1.39 10.15
C ALA A 192 -0.38 -2.41 9.01
N PHE A 193 -1.53 -3.10 8.99
CA PHE A 193 -1.85 -4.04 7.93
C PHE A 193 -2.01 -3.35 6.57
N TYR A 194 -2.81 -2.27 6.47
CA TYR A 194 -3.04 -1.56 5.22
C TYR A 194 -1.75 -1.07 4.56
N LEU A 195 -0.87 -0.43 5.33
CA LEU A 195 0.42 0.06 4.82
C LEU A 195 1.36 -1.08 4.41
N SER A 196 1.43 -2.13 5.22
CA SER A 196 2.27 -3.29 4.92
C SER A 196 1.75 -4.07 3.70
N ALA A 197 0.43 -4.22 3.58
CA ALA A 197 -0.21 -4.85 2.43
C ALA A 197 0.06 -4.06 1.14
N GLY A 198 0.04 -2.72 1.21
CA GLY A 198 0.45 -1.86 0.10
C GLY A 198 1.90 -2.12 -0.31
N ILE A 199 2.84 -2.13 0.64
CA ILE A 199 4.26 -2.44 0.38
C ILE A 199 4.44 -3.81 -0.25
N LEU A 200 3.78 -4.85 0.29
CA LEU A 200 3.92 -6.22 -0.17
C LEU A 200 3.28 -6.42 -1.55
N SER A 201 2.16 -5.73 -1.84
CA SER A 201 1.53 -5.73 -3.17
C SER A 201 2.43 -5.03 -4.21
N SER A 202 3.04 -3.90 -3.84
CA SER A 202 4.04 -3.22 -4.68
C SER A 202 5.28 -4.10 -4.92
N LEU A 203 5.74 -4.83 -3.90
CA LEU A 203 6.85 -5.78 -4.02
C LEU A 203 6.50 -6.95 -4.94
N ALA A 204 5.29 -7.50 -4.84
CA ALA A 204 4.83 -8.56 -5.73
C ALA A 204 4.78 -8.06 -7.19
N SER A 205 4.25 -6.86 -7.42
CA SER A 205 4.30 -6.20 -8.74
C SER A 205 5.72 -6.05 -9.26
N HIS A 206 6.63 -5.56 -8.41
CA HIS A 206 8.05 -5.44 -8.71
C HIS A 206 8.68 -6.78 -9.11
N ALA A 207 8.42 -7.84 -8.34
CA ALA A 207 8.95 -9.17 -8.63
C ALA A 207 8.44 -9.72 -9.97
N THR A 208 7.16 -9.48 -10.28
CA THR A 208 6.55 -9.93 -11.55
C THR A 208 7.01 -9.14 -12.78
N ALA A 209 7.68 -8.00 -12.60
CA ALA A 209 8.25 -7.25 -13.72
C ALA A 209 9.40 -8.00 -14.43
N VAL A 210 9.97 -9.01 -13.77
CA VAL A 210 11.00 -9.90 -14.33
C VAL A 210 10.36 -11.06 -15.10
N TRP A 211 9.16 -11.48 -14.69
CA TRP A 211 8.40 -12.59 -15.26
C TRP A 211 6.95 -12.59 -14.72
N PRO A 212 5.90 -12.80 -15.54
CA PRO A 212 5.89 -13.13 -16.97
C PRO A 212 5.83 -11.90 -17.91
N GLU A 213 5.43 -10.73 -17.42
CA GLU A 213 5.40 -9.48 -18.21
C GLU A 213 6.73 -8.75 -18.01
N ARG A 214 7.60 -8.65 -19.04
CA ARG A 214 8.87 -7.91 -18.96
C ARG A 214 8.64 -6.39 -18.98
N SER A 215 7.91 -5.88 -18.01
CA SER A 215 7.48 -4.48 -17.90
C SER A 215 8.34 -3.68 -16.92
N ILE A 216 9.67 -3.84 -16.99
CA ILE A 216 10.61 -3.29 -15.99
C ILE A 216 10.62 -1.74 -15.91
N TYR A 217 10.15 -1.07 -16.97
CA TYR A 217 10.03 0.39 -17.05
C TYR A 217 8.60 0.88 -16.84
N ARG A 218 7.65 -0.02 -16.56
CA ARG A 218 6.25 0.35 -16.36
C ARG A 218 6.07 0.84 -14.92
N PRO A 219 5.71 2.12 -14.72
CA PRO A 219 5.42 2.62 -13.37
C PRO A 219 4.11 2.05 -12.86
N THR A 220 4.09 1.67 -11.58
CA THR A 220 2.87 1.31 -10.84
C THR A 220 2.65 2.26 -9.68
N LEU A 221 1.38 2.57 -9.40
CA LEU A 221 0.93 3.46 -8.33
C LEU A 221 -0.55 3.17 -8.02
N GLY A 222 -0.98 3.51 -6.81
CA GLY A 222 -2.37 3.42 -6.35
C GLY A 222 -2.55 2.56 -5.11
N ALA A 223 -3.57 2.87 -4.33
CA ALA A 223 -3.91 2.16 -3.10
C ALA A 223 -4.51 0.76 -3.32
N SER A 224 -4.91 0.46 -4.56
CA SER A 224 -5.67 -0.72 -4.94
C SER A 224 -5.12 -2.05 -4.42
N GLY A 225 -3.80 -2.30 -4.41
CA GLY A 225 -3.25 -3.53 -3.82
C GLY A 225 -3.58 -3.70 -2.32
N ALA A 226 -3.45 -2.61 -1.54
CA ALA A 226 -3.83 -2.60 -0.14
C ALA A 226 -5.35 -2.73 0.06
N LEU A 227 -6.15 -2.10 -0.81
CA LEU A 227 -7.60 -2.23 -0.78
C LEU A 227 -8.05 -3.65 -1.11
N LEU A 228 -7.42 -4.32 -2.08
CA LEU A 228 -7.68 -5.71 -2.41
C LEU A 228 -7.33 -6.65 -1.25
N ALA A 229 -6.33 -6.31 -0.44
CA ALA A 229 -6.06 -7.04 0.80
C ALA A 229 -7.18 -6.88 1.84
N LEU A 230 -7.70 -5.67 2.03
CA LEU A 230 -8.88 -5.46 2.89
C LEU A 230 -10.11 -6.19 2.34
N PHE A 231 -10.29 -6.16 1.02
CA PHE A 231 -11.35 -6.87 0.33
C PHE A 231 -11.29 -8.38 0.57
N GLY A 232 -10.09 -8.97 0.55
CA GLY A 232 -9.88 -10.38 0.91
C GLY A 232 -10.26 -10.70 2.36
N ILE A 233 -9.89 -9.82 3.31
CA ILE A 233 -10.25 -9.99 4.73
C ILE A 233 -11.77 -9.93 4.92
N VAL A 234 -12.43 -8.89 4.37
CA VAL A 234 -13.88 -8.73 4.49
C VAL A 234 -14.60 -9.87 3.78
N GLY A 235 -14.13 -10.24 2.59
CA GLY A 235 -14.74 -11.25 1.74
C GLY A 235 -14.79 -12.64 2.36
N ILE A 236 -13.79 -13.00 3.16
CA ILE A 236 -13.81 -14.29 3.89
C ILE A 236 -14.46 -14.18 5.27
N SER A 237 -14.45 -13.00 5.89
CA SER A 237 -15.04 -12.80 7.23
C SER A 237 -16.56 -12.69 7.16
N TYR A 238 -17.07 -12.07 6.09
CA TYR A 238 -18.49 -11.78 5.88
C TYR A 238 -18.88 -12.02 4.41
N PRO A 239 -18.92 -13.28 3.93
CA PRO A 239 -19.06 -13.60 2.50
C PRO A 239 -20.37 -13.12 1.87
N ASP A 240 -21.43 -12.96 2.68
CA ASP A 240 -22.77 -12.57 2.22
C ASP A 240 -23.02 -11.05 2.30
N ILE A 241 -22.06 -10.26 2.79
CA ILE A 241 -22.22 -8.81 2.84
C ILE A 241 -22.35 -8.26 1.42
N GLN A 242 -23.36 -7.42 1.24
CA GLN A 242 -23.67 -6.82 -0.05
C GLN A 242 -22.74 -5.63 -0.30
N VAL A 243 -21.97 -5.67 -1.39
CA VAL A 243 -21.11 -4.57 -1.82
C VAL A 243 -21.59 -3.99 -3.14
N GLY A 244 -21.60 -2.67 -3.23
CA GLY A 244 -21.76 -1.97 -4.50
C GLY A 244 -20.47 -2.04 -5.31
N VAL A 245 -20.58 -2.28 -6.61
CA VAL A 245 -19.46 -2.17 -7.54
C VAL A 245 -19.60 -0.84 -8.27
N LEU A 246 -18.55 -0.02 -8.27
CA LEU A 246 -18.64 1.32 -8.85
C LEU A 246 -19.05 1.23 -10.33
N LEU A 247 -20.03 2.05 -10.72
CA LEU A 247 -20.63 2.09 -12.07
C LEU A 247 -21.53 0.91 -12.46
N ILE A 248 -21.72 -0.09 -11.57
CA ILE A 248 -22.68 -1.18 -11.79
C ILE A 248 -23.84 -0.98 -10.82
N PRO A 249 -25.09 -0.81 -11.31
CA PRO A 249 -26.24 -0.64 -10.44
C PRO A 249 -26.50 -1.92 -9.63
N GLY A 250 -26.89 -1.73 -8.37
CA GLY A 250 -27.19 -2.82 -7.44
C GLY A 250 -26.05 -3.14 -6.47
N SER A 251 -26.24 -4.22 -5.74
CA SER A 251 -25.25 -4.77 -4.81
C SER A 251 -25.16 -6.28 -4.99
N PHE A 252 -23.98 -6.81 -4.73
CA PHE A 252 -23.69 -8.22 -4.93
C PHE A 252 -23.02 -8.79 -3.68
N PRO A 253 -23.21 -10.10 -3.38
CA PRO A 253 -22.46 -10.77 -2.34
C PRO A 253 -20.95 -10.59 -2.56
N ILE A 254 -20.24 -10.12 -1.54
CA ILE A 254 -18.82 -9.80 -1.65
C ILE A 254 -17.99 -11.01 -2.11
N ALA A 255 -18.38 -12.23 -1.71
CA ALA A 255 -17.68 -13.44 -2.11
C ALA A 255 -17.71 -13.65 -3.64
N ASN A 256 -18.85 -13.36 -4.28
CA ASN A 256 -18.99 -13.46 -5.73
C ASN A 256 -18.15 -12.40 -6.44
N VAL A 257 -18.21 -11.15 -5.97
CA VAL A 257 -17.38 -10.06 -6.50
C VAL A 257 -15.90 -10.39 -6.34
N MET A 258 -15.51 -10.95 -5.18
CA MET A 258 -14.15 -11.38 -4.89
C MET A 258 -13.67 -12.46 -5.84
N ALA A 259 -14.49 -13.48 -6.10
CA ALA A 259 -14.16 -14.53 -7.08
C ALA A 259 -14.00 -13.96 -8.50
N CYS A 260 -14.90 -13.07 -8.92
CA CYS A 260 -14.83 -12.41 -10.23
C CYS A 260 -13.56 -11.55 -10.38
N VAL A 261 -13.22 -10.76 -9.36
CA VAL A 261 -12.02 -9.91 -9.36
C VAL A 261 -10.75 -10.77 -9.35
N ALA A 262 -10.70 -11.81 -8.53
CA ALA A 262 -9.57 -12.75 -8.49
C ALA A 262 -9.35 -13.41 -9.86
N LEU A 263 -10.44 -13.86 -10.51
CA LEU A 263 -10.39 -14.46 -11.84
C LEU A 263 -9.93 -13.44 -12.90
N PHE A 264 -10.49 -12.24 -12.87
CA PHE A 264 -10.13 -11.16 -13.80
C PHE A 264 -8.64 -10.80 -13.72
N ASP A 265 -8.09 -10.68 -12.50
CA ASP A 265 -6.67 -10.42 -12.29
C ASP A 265 -5.78 -11.60 -12.65
N ALA A 266 -6.21 -12.83 -12.33
CA ALA A 266 -5.48 -14.04 -12.72
C ALA A 266 -5.36 -14.15 -14.25
N ILE A 267 -6.43 -13.87 -14.99
CA ILE A 267 -6.39 -13.80 -16.46
C ILE A 267 -5.49 -12.65 -16.90
N GLY A 268 -5.60 -11.48 -16.27
CA GLY A 268 -4.80 -10.28 -16.57
C GLY A 268 -3.29 -10.43 -16.38
N LEU A 269 -2.84 -11.42 -15.59
CA LEU A 269 -1.42 -11.78 -15.48
C LEU A 269 -0.84 -12.38 -16.76
N PHE A 270 -1.67 -13.06 -17.56
CA PHE A 270 -1.25 -13.74 -18.79
C PHE A 270 -1.77 -13.05 -20.06
N VAL A 271 -2.89 -12.33 -19.96
CA VAL A 271 -3.55 -11.66 -21.07
C VAL A 271 -3.52 -10.17 -20.86
N ARG A 272 -2.95 -9.44 -21.83
CA ARG A 272 -2.89 -7.99 -21.78
C ARG A 272 -4.17 -7.34 -22.30
N TYR A 273 -4.81 -6.53 -21.45
CA TYR A 273 -5.92 -5.69 -21.87
C TYR A 273 -5.38 -4.41 -22.57
N PRO A 274 -5.78 -4.12 -23.82
CA PRO A 274 -5.19 -3.03 -24.62
C PRO A 274 -5.53 -1.63 -24.09
N TYR A 275 -6.69 -1.46 -23.46
CA TYR A 275 -7.20 -0.15 -23.04
C TYR A 275 -7.18 0.07 -21.52
N ILE A 276 -6.77 -0.95 -20.75
CA ILE A 276 -6.83 -0.96 -19.29
C ILE A 276 -5.45 -1.36 -18.76
N SER A 277 -4.80 -0.46 -18.02
CA SER A 277 -3.50 -0.70 -17.40
C SER A 277 -3.66 -0.91 -15.90
N LEU A 278 -3.87 -2.15 -15.49
CA LEU A 278 -3.97 -2.54 -14.08
C LEU A 278 -2.73 -3.31 -13.64
N ALA A 279 -2.37 -3.16 -12.37
CA ALA A 279 -1.30 -3.92 -11.74
C ALA A 279 -1.86 -5.26 -11.22
N HIS A 280 -2.26 -6.16 -12.13
CA HIS A 280 -2.93 -7.42 -11.80
C HIS A 280 -2.19 -8.24 -10.73
N SER A 281 -0.85 -8.27 -10.79
CA SER A 281 -0.03 -8.93 -9.77
C SER A 281 -0.12 -8.27 -8.39
N ALA A 282 -0.17 -6.94 -8.32
CA ALA A 282 -0.40 -6.22 -7.07
C ALA A 282 -1.80 -6.51 -6.51
N HIS A 283 -2.81 -6.57 -7.38
CA HIS A 283 -4.20 -6.83 -6.97
C HIS A 283 -4.38 -8.25 -6.45
N LEU A 284 -3.92 -9.24 -7.21
CA LEU A 284 -4.03 -10.65 -6.83
C LEU A 284 -3.21 -10.98 -5.58
N SER A 285 -1.98 -10.45 -5.47
CA SER A 285 -1.14 -10.65 -4.28
C SER A 285 -1.71 -9.96 -3.05
N GLY A 286 -2.24 -8.74 -3.20
CA GLY A 286 -2.96 -8.04 -2.14
C GLY A 286 -4.15 -8.86 -1.65
N LEU A 287 -5.00 -9.32 -2.56
CA LEU A 287 -6.16 -10.17 -2.24
C LEU A 287 -5.73 -11.44 -1.49
N ALA A 288 -4.75 -12.16 -2.03
CA ALA A 288 -4.21 -13.37 -1.41
C ALA A 288 -3.64 -13.09 -0.01
N LEU A 289 -2.90 -11.99 0.16
CA LEU A 289 -2.37 -11.56 1.45
C LEU A 289 -3.49 -11.32 2.47
N GLY A 290 -4.58 -10.66 2.07
CA GLY A 290 -5.76 -10.46 2.90
C GLY A 290 -6.38 -11.77 3.36
N VAL A 291 -6.63 -12.67 2.42
CA VAL A 291 -7.21 -14.00 2.71
C VAL A 291 -6.30 -14.81 3.65
N VAL A 292 -5.00 -14.83 3.36
CA VAL A 292 -4.02 -15.55 4.17
C VAL A 292 -3.93 -14.96 5.58
N TYR A 293 -3.92 -13.63 5.69
CA TYR A 293 -3.86 -12.94 6.97
C TYR A 293 -5.08 -13.26 7.82
N ALA A 294 -6.28 -13.18 7.26
CA ALA A 294 -7.50 -13.46 8.03
C ALA A 294 -7.69 -14.95 8.37
N ARG A 295 -7.24 -15.90 7.52
CA ARG A 295 -7.34 -17.35 7.83
C ARG A 295 -6.25 -17.88 8.74
N TYR A 296 -4.99 -17.54 8.49
CA TYR A 296 -3.85 -18.19 9.14
C TYR A 296 -3.25 -17.37 10.28
N CYS A 297 -3.46 -16.05 10.28
CA CYS A 297 -3.11 -15.21 11.43
C CYS A 297 -4.26 -15.15 12.44
N ASP A 298 -5.02 -16.24 12.53
CA ASP A 298 -6.09 -16.51 13.48
C ASP A 298 -5.64 -16.10 14.90
N ASN A 299 -6.47 -15.30 15.56
CA ASN A 299 -6.22 -14.72 16.90
C ASN A 299 -5.07 -13.71 17.03
N GLN A 300 -4.94 -12.77 16.09
CA GLN A 300 -4.06 -11.60 16.27
C GLN A 300 -2.60 -11.96 16.59
N LYS A 301 -2.12 -13.18 16.26
CA LYS A 301 -0.82 -13.65 16.76
C LYS A 301 0.33 -12.73 16.41
N ILE A 302 0.39 -12.29 15.16
CA ILE A 302 1.38 -11.31 14.69
C ILE A 302 1.21 -10.00 15.47
N TRP A 303 -0.02 -9.48 15.54
CA TRP A 303 -0.32 -8.22 16.21
C TRP A 303 -0.03 -8.22 17.72
N ARG A 304 -0.50 -9.22 18.45
CA ARG A 304 -0.23 -9.45 19.88
C ARG A 304 1.26 -9.62 20.14
N THR A 305 1.99 -10.31 19.25
CA THR A 305 3.45 -10.43 19.36
C THR A 305 4.13 -9.06 19.17
N SER A 306 3.71 -8.28 18.17
CA SER A 306 4.19 -6.90 17.97
C SER A 306 3.89 -6.01 19.19
N ARG A 307 2.66 -6.07 19.73
CA ARG A 307 2.25 -5.35 20.95
C ARG A 307 3.10 -5.76 22.16
N LYS A 308 3.32 -7.06 22.36
CA LYS A 308 4.12 -7.58 23.48
C LYS A 308 5.58 -7.14 23.39
N THR A 309 6.16 -7.18 22.19
CA THR A 309 7.53 -6.69 21.93
C THR A 309 7.63 -5.19 22.17
N ALA A 310 6.69 -4.41 21.65
CA ALA A 310 6.63 -2.96 21.87
C ALA A 310 6.49 -2.62 23.36
N PHE A 311 5.57 -3.29 24.08
CA PHE A 311 5.39 -3.13 25.52
C PHE A 311 6.68 -3.37 26.31
N ARG A 312 7.40 -4.47 26.02
CA ARG A 312 8.67 -4.78 26.68
C ARG A 312 9.72 -3.70 26.42
N ALA A 313 9.84 -3.25 25.17
CA ALA A 313 10.80 -2.21 24.80
C ALA A 313 10.46 -0.88 25.49
N MET A 314 9.20 -0.44 25.42
CA MET A 314 8.75 0.80 26.04
C MET A 314 8.92 0.81 27.56
N ARG A 315 8.63 -0.33 28.23
CA ARG A 315 8.85 -0.49 29.66
C ARG A 315 10.33 -0.44 30.03
N SER A 316 11.19 -1.06 29.23
CA SER A 316 12.65 -1.00 29.45
C SER A 316 13.23 0.42 29.27
N LEU A 317 12.56 1.25 28.47
CA LEU A 317 12.93 2.65 28.21
C LEU A 317 12.26 3.64 29.17
N GLY A 318 11.42 3.18 30.10
CA GLY A 318 10.68 4.05 31.03
C GLY A 318 9.63 4.94 30.36
N VAL A 319 9.20 4.62 29.14
CA VAL A 319 8.14 5.36 28.42
C VAL A 319 6.75 5.06 28.99
N ILE A 320 6.56 3.81 29.44
CA ILE A 320 5.35 3.33 30.12
C ILE A 320 5.73 2.61 31.40
#